data_AF-A0A966D3D9-F1
#
_entry.id   AF-A0A966D3D9-F1
#
_cell.length_a   1.000
_cell.length_b   1.000
_cell.length_c   1.000
_cell.angle_alpha   90.00
_cell.angle_beta   90.00
_cell.angle_gamma   90.00
#
_symmetry.space_group_name_H-M   'P 1'
#
loop_
_entity.id
_entity.type
_entity.pdbx_description
1 polymer ?
#
loop_
_entity_poly.entity_id
_entity_poly.type
_entity_poly.pdbx_seq_one_letter_code
_entity_poly.pdbx_strand_id
1 'polypeptide(L)'
;MIHPLMTAFTGATGIACRYLAAGQTDPVSTTSGFCERLQQDPIAKQRCCAYMDFAGQQAERTGQPYFSRCHVGLVTIACAVMDGQVPVGTLLCGPVLLWEKDELAITEILDNLRGLAGDRHALFEDYFNLPILDVKRLGYLADLLMITADAIGTPDPAVIEAKRDLTLQQMKMAGEFIERKKADEAASAGPIVSGSYPVAKEKELLSRIGRGDRDGARHCLTTLLAAILY
;
A
#
# COMPACT_ATOMS: atom_id res chain seq x y z
N MET A 1 -21.76 7.48 -14.02
CA MET A 1 -21.90 6.28 -13.16
C MET A 1 -20.85 6.23 -12.06
N ILE A 2 -19.57 6.45 -12.38
CA ILE A 2 -18.45 6.36 -11.42
C ILE A 2 -18.59 7.30 -10.21
N HIS A 3 -18.87 8.60 -10.43
CA HIS A 3 -18.95 9.56 -9.31
C HIS A 3 -20.02 9.20 -8.25
N PRO A 4 -21.30 8.93 -8.61
CA PRO A 4 -22.30 8.47 -7.63
C PRO A 4 -21.89 7.20 -6.87
N LEU A 5 -21.22 6.27 -7.54
CA LEU A 5 -20.73 5.04 -6.91
C LEU A 5 -19.65 5.31 -5.86
N MET A 6 -18.71 6.23 -6.15
CA MET A 6 -17.69 6.65 -5.18
C MET A 6 -18.29 7.36 -3.97
N THR A 7 -19.30 8.20 -4.20
CA THR A 7 -20.06 8.86 -3.13
C THR A 7 -20.80 7.84 -2.26
N ALA A 8 -21.48 6.86 -2.87
CA ALA A 8 -22.19 5.81 -2.15
C ALA A 8 -21.21 4.92 -1.35
N PHE A 9 -20.09 4.52 -1.95
CA PHE A 9 -19.03 3.77 -1.28
C PHE A 9 -18.51 4.54 -0.05
N THR A 10 -18.17 5.82 -0.24
CA THR A 10 -17.66 6.66 0.84
C THR A 10 -18.71 6.84 1.95
N GLY A 11 -19.97 7.07 1.59
CA GLY A 11 -21.07 7.20 2.55
C GLY A 11 -21.35 5.92 3.34
N ALA A 12 -21.22 4.75 2.72
CA ALA A 12 -21.45 3.46 3.36
C ALA A 12 -20.29 3.01 4.26
N THR A 13 -19.05 3.30 3.85
CA THR A 13 -17.84 2.81 4.54
C THR A 13 -17.25 3.84 5.51
N GLY A 14 -17.54 5.12 5.31
CA GLY A 14 -16.85 6.23 5.96
C GLY A 14 -15.42 6.44 5.47
N ILE A 15 -14.98 5.72 4.42
CA ILE A 15 -13.62 5.80 3.88
C ILE A 15 -13.67 6.40 2.49
N ALA A 16 -12.84 7.41 2.25
CA ALA A 16 -12.78 8.08 0.95
C ALA A 16 -12.39 7.10 -0.16
N CYS A 17 -13.11 7.18 -1.28
CA CYS A 17 -12.87 6.36 -2.45
C CYS A 17 -12.74 7.24 -3.72
N ARG A 18 -11.75 6.92 -4.54
CA ARG A 18 -11.35 7.67 -5.73
C ARG A 18 -11.22 6.73 -6.92
N TYR A 19 -11.55 7.24 -8.11
CA TYR A 19 -11.29 6.55 -9.36
C TYR A 19 -10.28 7.35 -10.20
N LEU A 20 -9.21 6.69 -10.63
CA LEU A 20 -8.22 7.25 -11.55
C LEU A 20 -8.32 6.50 -12.88
N ALA A 21 -8.71 7.20 -13.96
CA ALA A 21 -8.74 6.57 -15.27
C ALA A 21 -7.31 6.32 -15.79
N ALA A 22 -7.14 5.28 -16.62
CA ALA A 22 -5.85 4.97 -17.21
C ALA A 22 -5.30 6.17 -18.02
N GLY A 23 -4.05 6.55 -17.76
CA GLY A 23 -3.40 7.68 -18.42
C GLY A 23 -3.80 9.06 -17.92
N GLN A 24 -4.67 9.15 -16.91
CA GLN A 24 -4.97 10.40 -16.21
C GLN A 24 -4.14 10.55 -14.94
N THR A 25 -3.86 11.79 -14.55
CA THR A 25 -3.11 12.13 -13.33
C THR A 25 -4.01 12.67 -12.22
N ASP A 26 -5.19 13.18 -12.58
CA ASP A 26 -6.17 13.76 -11.67
C ASP A 26 -7.39 12.81 -11.55
N PRO A 27 -7.63 12.22 -10.36
CA PRO A 27 -8.73 11.28 -10.17
C PRO A 27 -10.09 11.99 -10.02
N VAL A 28 -11.16 11.29 -10.40
CA VAL A 28 -12.53 11.63 -10.01
C VAL A 28 -12.73 11.19 -8.56
N SER A 29 -12.96 12.12 -7.63
CA SER A 29 -12.75 11.83 -6.20
C SER A 29 -13.85 12.26 -5.25
N THR A 30 -14.09 11.39 -4.26
CA THR A 30 -14.32 11.76 -2.86
C THR A 30 -12.98 11.58 -2.14
N THR A 31 -12.45 12.60 -1.47
CA THR A 31 -11.11 12.54 -0.84
C THR A 31 -11.22 12.96 0.62
N SER A 32 -10.25 12.54 1.44
CA SER A 32 -10.14 13.06 2.81
C SER A 32 -9.62 14.50 2.78
N GLY A 33 -10.02 15.29 3.78
CA GLY A 33 -9.50 16.66 3.97
C GLY A 33 -7.97 16.69 4.07
N PHE A 34 -7.38 15.65 4.66
CA PHE A 34 -5.93 15.49 4.74
C PHE A 34 -5.27 15.43 3.36
N CYS A 35 -5.78 14.57 2.46
CA CYS A 35 -5.23 14.45 1.11
C CYS A 35 -5.48 15.70 0.28
N GLU A 36 -6.62 16.37 0.42
CA GLU A 36 -6.91 17.64 -0.29
C GLU A 36 -5.92 18.73 0.10
N ARG A 37 -5.63 18.86 1.40
CA ARG A 37 -4.68 19.84 1.91
C ARG A 37 -3.25 19.48 1.54
N LEU A 38 -2.87 18.20 1.66
CA LEU A 38 -1.55 17.72 1.26
C LEU A 38 -1.28 18.01 -0.22
N GLN A 39 -2.27 17.80 -1.09
CA GLN A 39 -2.15 18.00 -2.55
C GLN A 39 -2.12 19.47 -2.98
N GLN A 40 -2.25 20.43 -2.05
CA GLN A 40 -1.98 21.85 -2.35
C GLN A 40 -0.49 22.13 -2.55
N ASP A 41 0.39 21.32 -1.94
CA ASP A 41 1.81 21.36 -2.22
C ASP A 41 2.09 20.63 -3.55
N PRO A 42 2.74 21.26 -4.55
CA PRO A 42 2.99 20.64 -5.86
C PRO A 42 3.88 19.40 -5.80
N ILE A 43 4.85 19.35 -4.88
CA ILE A 43 5.76 18.22 -4.70
C ILE A 43 4.96 17.04 -4.11
N ALA A 44 4.12 17.31 -3.12
CA ALA A 44 3.24 16.32 -2.53
C ALA A 44 2.20 15.81 -3.52
N LYS A 45 1.62 16.69 -4.36
CA LYS A 45 0.70 16.29 -5.44
C LYS A 45 1.40 15.34 -6.41
N GLN A 46 2.61 15.68 -6.86
CA GLN A 46 3.39 14.82 -7.76
C GLN A 46 3.67 13.46 -7.13
N ARG A 47 4.08 13.42 -5.86
CA ARG A 47 4.32 12.16 -5.11
C ARG A 47 3.04 11.35 -4.93
N CYS A 48 1.90 12.00 -4.67
CA CYS A 48 0.59 11.35 -4.63
C CYS A 48 0.25 10.68 -5.95
N CYS A 49 0.36 11.39 -7.08
CA CYS A 49 0.06 10.85 -8.41
C CYS A 49 0.95 9.64 -8.72
N ALA A 50 2.27 9.78 -8.54
CA ALA A 50 3.21 8.67 -8.77
C ALA A 50 2.91 7.44 -7.89
N TYR A 51 2.49 7.67 -6.65
CA TYR A 51 2.05 6.58 -5.76
C TYR A 51 0.76 5.90 -6.27
N MET A 52 -0.25 6.67 -6.66
CA MET A 52 -1.52 6.12 -7.17
C MET A 52 -1.29 5.29 -8.43
N ASP A 53 -0.46 5.78 -9.36
CA ASP A 53 -0.06 5.06 -10.57
C ASP A 53 0.65 3.75 -10.24
N PHE A 54 1.61 3.80 -9.30
CA PHE A 54 2.33 2.61 -8.87
C PHE A 54 1.41 1.58 -8.23
N ALA A 55 0.52 2.01 -7.32
CA ALA A 55 -0.42 1.14 -6.63
C ALA A 55 -1.41 0.49 -7.61
N GLY A 56 -1.90 1.26 -8.59
CA GLY A 56 -2.74 0.74 -9.68
C GLY A 56 -2.04 -0.34 -10.51
N GLN A 57 -0.78 -0.10 -10.89
CA GLN A 57 0.02 -1.10 -11.61
C GLN A 57 0.23 -2.39 -10.79
N GLN A 58 0.41 -2.29 -9.46
CA GLN A 58 0.54 -3.50 -8.62
C GLN A 58 -0.78 -4.27 -8.53
N ALA A 59 -1.91 -3.56 -8.39
CA ALA A 59 -3.24 -4.18 -8.39
C ALA A 59 -3.53 -4.90 -9.72
N GLU A 60 -3.19 -4.26 -10.84
CA GLU A 60 -3.35 -4.85 -12.18
C GLU A 60 -2.50 -6.13 -12.36
N ARG A 61 -1.24 -6.09 -11.94
CA ARG A 61 -0.30 -7.21 -12.05
C ARG A 61 -0.77 -8.43 -11.27
N THR A 62 -1.28 -8.21 -10.07
CA THR A 62 -1.70 -9.29 -9.16
C THR A 62 -3.13 -9.76 -9.42
N GLY A 63 -3.98 -8.93 -10.04
CA GLY A 63 -5.40 -9.22 -10.18
C GLY A 63 -6.14 -9.24 -8.83
N GLN A 64 -5.56 -8.59 -7.82
CA GLN A 64 -6.02 -8.57 -6.43
C GLN A 64 -5.94 -7.15 -5.87
N PRO A 65 -6.70 -6.85 -4.79
CA PRO A 65 -6.51 -5.62 -4.04
C PRO A 65 -5.06 -5.48 -3.56
N TYR A 66 -4.46 -4.33 -3.84
CA TYR A 66 -3.10 -4.01 -3.44
C TYR A 66 -3.11 -3.07 -2.23
N PHE A 67 -2.70 -3.60 -1.08
CA PHE A 67 -2.51 -2.83 0.15
C PHE A 67 -1.14 -2.15 0.12
N SER A 68 -1.09 -0.85 0.40
CA SER A 68 0.17 -0.13 0.43
C SER A 68 0.14 1.07 1.37
N ARG A 69 1.33 1.57 1.71
CA ARG A 69 1.49 2.85 2.38
C ARG A 69 1.84 3.91 1.34
N CYS A 70 1.16 5.04 1.38
CA CYS A 70 1.49 6.18 0.53
C CYS A 70 2.80 6.83 1.00
N HIS A 71 3.28 7.81 0.24
CA HIS A 71 4.53 8.52 0.55
C HIS A 71 4.56 9.23 1.91
N VAL A 72 3.41 9.42 2.57
CA VAL A 72 3.33 9.95 3.94
C VAL A 72 3.03 8.89 5.00
N GLY A 73 3.09 7.60 4.65
CA GLY A 73 2.98 6.49 5.60
C GLY A 73 1.56 6.01 5.89
N LEU A 74 0.54 6.64 5.29
CA LEU A 74 -0.86 6.24 5.48
C LEU A 74 -1.24 5.05 4.60
N VAL A 75 -2.11 4.18 5.09
CA VAL A 75 -2.52 2.97 4.38
C VAL A 75 -3.61 3.30 3.36
N THR A 76 -3.45 2.78 2.15
CA THR A 76 -4.49 2.80 1.10
C THR A 76 -4.57 1.44 0.40
N ILE A 77 -5.71 1.20 -0.24
CA ILE A 77 -5.98 -0.01 -1.02
C ILE A 77 -6.22 0.43 -2.46
N ALA A 78 -5.60 -0.27 -3.42
CA ALA A 78 -5.84 -0.07 -4.85
C ALA A 78 -6.44 -1.34 -5.49
N CYS A 79 -7.45 -1.16 -6.33
CA CYS A 79 -7.99 -2.22 -7.20
C CYS A 79 -7.97 -1.74 -8.65
N ALA A 80 -7.44 -2.55 -9.57
CA ALA A 80 -7.49 -2.24 -10.99
C ALA A 80 -8.91 -2.44 -11.54
N VAL A 81 -9.37 -1.49 -12.34
CA VAL A 81 -10.61 -1.60 -13.12
C VAL A 81 -10.24 -2.07 -14.51
N MET A 82 -10.80 -3.20 -14.92
CA MET A 82 -10.43 -3.90 -16.15
C MET A 82 -11.59 -3.92 -17.14
N ASP A 83 -11.29 -3.79 -18.43
CA ASP A 83 -12.20 -4.14 -19.53
C ASP A 83 -11.55 -5.28 -20.34
N GLY A 84 -12.09 -6.49 -20.18
CA GLY A 84 -11.44 -7.73 -20.57
C GLY A 84 -10.09 -7.88 -19.88
N GLN A 85 -9.01 -7.80 -20.67
CA GLN A 85 -7.62 -7.84 -20.19
C GLN A 85 -6.97 -6.46 -20.05
N VAL A 86 -7.65 -5.38 -20.44
CA VAL A 86 -7.07 -4.04 -20.51
C VAL A 86 -7.37 -3.26 -19.24
N PRO A 87 -6.37 -2.70 -18.55
CA PRO A 87 -6.60 -1.79 -17.43
C PRO A 87 -7.18 -0.46 -17.94
N VAL A 88 -8.39 -0.12 -17.52
CA VAL A 88 -9.06 1.14 -17.87
C VAL A 88 -9.01 2.17 -16.75
N GLY A 89 -8.62 1.76 -15.54
CA GLY A 89 -8.41 2.66 -14.42
C GLY A 89 -8.07 1.94 -13.13
N THR A 90 -8.08 2.68 -12.03
CA THR A 90 -7.79 2.18 -10.68
C THR A 90 -8.76 2.81 -9.70
N LEU A 91 -9.38 1.98 -8.86
CA LEU A 91 -10.06 2.43 -7.64
C LEU A 91 -9.06 2.49 -6.49
N LEU A 92 -9.06 3.59 -5.76
CA LEU A 92 -8.23 3.82 -4.59
C LEU A 92 -9.11 4.12 -3.39
N CYS A 93 -8.88 3.43 -2.28
CA CYS A 93 -9.59 3.63 -1.04
C CYS A 93 -8.63 3.97 0.11
N GLY A 94 -8.96 5.00 0.86
CA GLY A 94 -8.16 5.52 1.97
C GLY A 94 -8.03 7.06 1.92
N PRO A 95 -7.12 7.64 2.72
CA PRO A 95 -6.19 6.98 3.62
C PRO A 95 -6.83 6.52 4.93
N VAL A 96 -6.26 5.48 5.54
CA VAL A 96 -6.61 4.96 6.87
C VAL A 96 -5.35 4.70 7.70
N LEU A 97 -5.51 4.58 9.01
CA LEU A 97 -4.47 4.05 9.91
C LEU A 97 -4.85 2.65 10.41
N LEU A 98 -3.84 1.83 10.72
CA LEU A 98 -4.03 0.51 11.32
C LEU A 98 -3.64 0.45 12.80
N TRP A 99 -3.12 1.55 13.33
CA TRP A 99 -2.68 1.71 14.72
C TRP A 99 -3.12 3.07 15.27
N GLU A 100 -3.03 3.21 16.58
CA GLU A 100 -3.35 4.45 17.27
C GLU A 100 -2.37 5.57 16.89
N LYS A 101 -2.84 6.82 17.03
CA LYS A 101 -2.06 8.02 16.70
C LYS A 101 -1.16 8.40 17.89
N ASP A 102 -0.29 7.48 18.28
CA ASP A 102 0.66 7.65 19.37
C ASP A 102 1.86 8.54 18.96
N GLU A 103 2.77 8.79 19.89
CA GLU A 103 3.95 9.64 19.65
C GLU A 103 4.83 9.12 18.50
N LEU A 104 4.90 7.81 18.29
CA LEU A 104 5.67 7.20 17.21
C LEU A 104 5.00 7.46 15.86
N ALA A 105 3.68 7.26 15.75
CA ALA A 105 2.90 7.56 14.56
C ALA A 105 2.96 9.05 14.20
N ILE A 106 2.90 9.92 15.21
CA ILE A 106 3.05 11.38 15.06
C ILE A 106 4.45 11.74 14.56
N THR A 107 5.50 11.10 15.09
CA THR A 107 6.87 11.33 14.65
C THR A 107 7.07 10.86 13.20
N GLU A 108 6.56 9.67 12.84
CA GLU A 108 6.64 9.14 11.48
C GLU A 108 5.96 10.08 10.46
N ILE A 109 4.74 10.56 10.75
CA ILE A 109 4.04 11.45 9.83
C ILE A 109 4.77 12.79 9.70
N LEU A 110 5.30 13.37 10.79
CA LEU A 110 6.11 14.59 10.75
C LEU A 110 7.34 14.42 9.88
N ASP A 111 8.03 13.30 10.02
CA ASP A 111 9.24 13.00 9.26
C ASP A 111 8.95 12.81 7.77
N ASN A 112 7.89 12.09 7.43
CA ASN A 112 7.48 11.90 6.04
C ASN A 112 7.00 13.20 5.38
N LEU A 113 6.53 14.15 6.19
CA LEU A 113 6.08 15.45 5.73
C LEU A 113 7.22 16.47 5.53
N ARG A 114 8.44 16.18 5.99
CA ARG A 114 9.60 17.09 5.87
C ARG A 114 9.83 17.53 4.43
N GLY A 115 10.10 18.82 4.24
CA GLY A 115 10.37 19.42 2.93
C GLY A 115 9.13 19.69 2.06
N LEU A 116 7.93 19.38 2.55
CA LEU A 116 6.67 19.81 1.93
C LEU A 116 6.22 21.15 2.52
N ALA A 117 5.61 22.00 1.71
CA ALA A 117 4.98 23.23 2.18
C ALA A 117 3.57 22.96 2.71
N GLY A 118 2.98 23.97 3.35
CA GLY A 118 1.60 23.95 3.84
C GLY A 118 1.46 24.20 5.33
N ASP A 119 0.23 24.50 5.74
CA ASP A 119 -0.13 24.70 7.14
C ASP A 119 -0.09 23.36 7.88
N ARG A 120 0.93 23.19 8.72
CA ARG A 120 1.13 21.98 9.51
C ARG A 120 0.03 21.76 10.54
N HIS A 121 -0.51 22.83 11.11
CA HIS A 121 -1.55 22.72 12.12
C HIS A 121 -2.82 22.15 11.51
N ALA A 122 -3.31 22.77 10.43
CA ALA A 122 -4.51 22.31 9.74
C ALA A 122 -4.34 20.90 9.13
N LEU A 123 -3.14 20.56 8.64
CA LEU A 123 -2.85 19.21 8.15
C LEU A 123 -2.89 18.17 9.29
N PHE A 124 -2.45 18.55 10.49
CA PHE A 124 -2.51 17.69 11.67
C PHE A 124 -3.92 17.50 12.19
N GLU A 125 -4.76 18.54 12.18
CA GLU A 125 -6.19 18.41 12.49
C GLU A 125 -6.85 17.40 11.55
N ASP A 126 -6.60 17.51 10.24
CA ASP A 126 -7.11 16.56 9.26
C ASP A 126 -6.55 15.14 9.46
N TYR A 127 -5.28 15.00 9.86
CA TYR A 127 -4.66 13.72 10.18
C TYR A 127 -5.36 13.04 11.36
N PHE A 128 -5.65 13.77 12.44
CA PHE A 128 -6.34 13.23 13.61
C PHE A 128 -7.76 12.74 13.29
N ASN A 129 -8.42 13.37 12.32
CA ASN A 129 -9.73 12.97 11.81
C ASN A 129 -9.70 11.72 10.91
N LEU A 130 -8.52 11.21 10.53
CA LEU A 130 -8.43 10.01 9.70
C LEU A 130 -8.92 8.75 10.44
N PRO A 131 -9.67 7.87 9.77
CA PRO A 131 -10.21 6.66 10.37
C PRO A 131 -9.10 5.68 10.73
N ILE A 132 -9.28 5.00 11.87
CA ILE A 132 -8.45 3.87 12.30
C ILE A 132 -9.26 2.59 12.06
N LEU A 133 -8.69 1.64 11.34
CA LEU A 133 -9.31 0.35 11.04
C LEU A 133 -8.44 -0.80 11.55
N ASP A 134 -9.07 -1.83 12.09
CA ASP A 134 -8.38 -3.10 12.30
C ASP A 134 -8.18 -3.85 10.96
N VAL A 135 -7.29 -4.85 10.98
CA VAL A 135 -6.95 -5.65 9.81
C VAL A 135 -8.16 -6.36 9.19
N LYS A 136 -9.13 -6.78 10.02
CA LYS A 136 -10.32 -7.50 9.56
C LYS A 136 -11.24 -6.58 8.78
N ARG A 137 -11.49 -5.37 9.29
CA ARG A 137 -12.25 -4.32 8.59
C ARG A 137 -11.55 -3.87 7.33
N LEU A 138 -10.23 -3.76 7.35
CA LEU A 138 -9.44 -3.45 6.15
C LEU A 138 -9.60 -4.53 5.07
N GLY A 139 -9.63 -5.81 5.46
CA GLY A 139 -9.92 -6.93 4.55
C GLY A 139 -11.30 -6.81 3.90
N TYR A 140 -12.35 -6.59 4.69
CA TYR A 140 -13.70 -6.39 4.15
C TYR A 140 -13.80 -5.17 3.21
N LEU A 141 -13.07 -4.11 3.52
CA LEU A 141 -12.99 -2.93 2.66
C LEU A 141 -12.34 -3.25 1.31
N ALA A 142 -11.29 -4.06 1.31
CA ALA A 142 -10.64 -4.52 0.08
C ALA A 142 -11.54 -5.40 -0.78
N ASP A 143 -12.26 -6.35 -0.16
CA ASP A 143 -13.22 -7.20 -0.86
C ASP A 143 -14.32 -6.37 -1.52
N LEU A 144 -14.88 -5.40 -0.77
CA LEU A 144 -15.89 -4.49 -1.29
C LEU A 144 -15.34 -3.61 -2.42
N LEU A 145 -14.11 -3.12 -2.29
CA LEU A 145 -13.46 -2.32 -3.33
C LEU A 145 -13.26 -3.13 -4.61
N MET A 146 -12.90 -4.42 -4.50
CA MET A 146 -12.79 -5.33 -5.64
C MET A 146 -14.13 -5.53 -6.35
N ILE A 147 -15.19 -5.85 -5.59
CA ILE A 147 -16.55 -5.99 -6.14
C ILE A 147 -16.97 -4.70 -6.86
N THR A 148 -16.63 -3.54 -6.28
CA THR A 148 -16.91 -2.24 -6.87
C THR A 148 -16.12 -2.03 -8.18
N ALA A 149 -14.85 -2.44 -8.22
CA ALA A 149 -14.02 -2.36 -9.43
C ALA A 149 -14.59 -3.24 -10.55
N ASP A 150 -14.96 -4.49 -10.21
CA ASP A 150 -15.55 -5.46 -11.13
C ASP A 150 -16.91 -4.99 -11.66
N ALA A 151 -17.68 -4.24 -10.87
CA ALA A 151 -18.95 -3.65 -11.30
C ALA A 151 -18.80 -2.42 -12.20
N ILE A 152 -17.68 -1.69 -12.13
CA ILE A 152 -17.38 -0.58 -13.04
C ILE A 152 -16.84 -1.10 -14.37
N GLY A 153 -16.00 -2.14 -14.31
CA GLY A 153 -15.39 -2.76 -15.48
C GLY A 153 -16.18 -3.95 -16.03
N THR A 154 -15.54 -4.65 -16.94
CA THR A 154 -16.01 -5.90 -17.57
C THR A 154 -14.83 -6.86 -17.67
N PRO A 155 -14.24 -7.28 -16.54
CA PRO A 155 -13.03 -8.10 -16.56
C PRO A 155 -13.26 -9.45 -17.24
N ASP A 156 -12.22 -9.99 -17.87
CA ASP A 156 -12.21 -11.39 -18.32
C ASP A 156 -11.99 -12.31 -17.10
N PRO A 157 -13.00 -13.14 -16.72
CA PRO A 157 -12.92 -13.97 -15.53
C PRO A 157 -11.74 -14.95 -15.55
N ALA A 158 -11.41 -15.53 -16.71
CA ALA A 158 -10.34 -16.52 -16.83
C ALA A 158 -8.96 -15.90 -16.54
N VAL A 159 -8.81 -14.62 -16.84
CA VAL A 159 -7.55 -13.88 -16.71
C VAL A 159 -7.36 -13.41 -15.30
N ILE A 160 -8.45 -12.96 -14.66
CA ILE A 160 -8.44 -12.69 -13.23
C ILE A 160 -8.08 -13.97 -12.49
N GLU A 161 -8.76 -15.08 -12.75
CA GLU A 161 -8.51 -16.36 -12.07
C GLU A 161 -7.06 -16.82 -12.22
N ALA A 162 -6.52 -16.80 -13.45
CA ALA A 162 -5.12 -17.14 -13.68
C ALA A 162 -4.13 -16.24 -12.91
N LYS A 163 -4.37 -14.92 -12.84
CA LYS A 163 -3.53 -13.98 -12.08
C LYS A 163 -3.63 -14.22 -10.57
N ARG A 164 -4.84 -14.50 -10.08
CA ARG A 164 -5.09 -14.80 -8.66
C ARG A 164 -4.38 -16.09 -8.25
N ASP A 165 -4.50 -17.14 -9.04
CA ASP A 165 -3.85 -18.43 -8.79
C ASP A 165 -2.33 -18.30 -8.79
N LEU A 166 -1.77 -17.59 -9.77
CA LEU A 166 -0.34 -17.33 -9.83
C LEU A 166 0.15 -16.57 -8.58
N THR A 167 -0.60 -15.56 -8.16
CA THR A 167 -0.27 -14.77 -6.96
C THR A 167 -0.31 -15.64 -5.70
N LEU A 168 -1.34 -16.49 -5.55
CA LEU A 168 -1.46 -17.42 -4.42
C LEU A 168 -0.32 -18.44 -4.39
N GLN A 169 0.08 -18.98 -5.55
CA GLN A 169 1.23 -19.87 -5.67
C GLN A 169 2.53 -19.19 -5.24
N GLN A 170 2.77 -17.95 -5.69
CA GLN A 170 3.94 -17.17 -5.30
C GLN A 170 3.99 -16.90 -3.78
N MET A 171 2.84 -16.58 -3.18
CA MET A 171 2.73 -16.38 -1.73
C MET A 171 3.04 -17.67 -0.96
N LYS A 172 2.51 -18.81 -1.41
CA LYS A 172 2.80 -20.12 -0.80
C LYS A 172 4.29 -20.45 -0.86
N MET A 173 4.90 -20.30 -2.03
CA MET A 173 6.34 -20.52 -2.22
C MET A 173 7.18 -19.59 -1.33
N ALA A 174 6.82 -18.31 -1.21
CA ALA A 174 7.49 -17.38 -0.33
C ALA A 174 7.36 -17.77 1.15
N GLY A 175 6.19 -18.22 1.58
CA GLY A 175 5.96 -18.73 2.94
C GLY A 175 6.81 -19.97 3.24
N GLU A 176 6.83 -20.95 2.34
CA GLU A 176 7.65 -22.15 2.48
C GLU A 176 9.16 -21.82 2.53
N PHE A 177 9.60 -20.85 1.74
CA PHE A 177 10.98 -20.35 1.78
C PHE A 177 11.32 -19.71 3.13
N ILE A 178 10.41 -18.89 3.69
CA ILE A 178 10.58 -18.29 5.02
C ILE A 178 10.64 -19.38 6.09
N GLU A 179 9.74 -20.36 6.08
CA GLU A 179 9.69 -21.43 7.07
C GLU A 179 10.93 -22.35 6.99
N ARG A 180 11.41 -22.68 5.79
CA ARG A 180 12.68 -23.42 5.63
C ARG A 180 13.86 -22.64 6.19
N LYS A 181 13.92 -21.34 5.89
CA LYS A 181 15.00 -20.48 6.41
C LYS A 181 14.97 -20.38 7.93
N LYS A 182 13.78 -20.28 8.55
CA LYS A 182 13.61 -20.35 10.01
C LYS A 182 14.11 -21.69 10.57
N ALA A 183 13.78 -22.81 9.91
CA ALA A 183 14.20 -24.14 10.35
C ALA A 183 15.73 -24.33 10.22
N ASP A 184 16.34 -23.82 9.14
CA ASP A 184 17.78 -23.85 8.93
C ASP A 184 18.53 -22.96 9.94
N GLU A 185 17.99 -21.78 10.27
CA GLU A 185 18.52 -20.88 11.31
C GLU A 185 18.35 -21.47 12.72
N ALA A 186 17.22 -22.15 13.00
CA ALA A 186 17.00 -22.86 14.27
C ALA A 186 17.89 -24.10 14.42
N ALA A 187 18.21 -24.79 13.33
CA ALA A 187 19.12 -25.95 13.33
C ALA A 187 20.61 -25.55 13.46
N SER A 188 20.95 -24.27 13.25
CA SER A 188 22.32 -23.75 13.26
C SER A 188 22.65 -22.81 14.43
N ALA A 189 21.71 -22.56 15.36
CA ALA A 189 21.91 -21.63 16.48
C ALA A 189 22.15 -22.33 17.84
N GLY A 190 23.34 -22.10 18.43
CA GLY A 190 23.55 -22.12 19.88
C GLY A 190 22.80 -20.96 20.58
N PRO A 191 22.91 -20.79 21.92
CA PRO A 191 21.98 -19.97 22.71
C PRO A 191 21.92 -18.51 22.22
N ILE A 192 20.71 -18.08 21.87
CA ILE A 192 20.39 -16.79 21.26
C ILE A 192 20.38 -15.69 22.32
N VAL A 193 21.19 -14.64 22.11
CA VAL A 193 21.04 -13.35 22.78
C VAL A 193 20.03 -12.54 21.98
N SER A 194 18.84 -12.34 22.55
CA SER A 194 17.75 -11.54 21.99
C SER A 194 18.09 -10.04 21.96
N GLY A 195 17.80 -9.35 20.85
CA GLY A 195 17.40 -7.94 20.90
C GLY A 195 18.28 -6.87 20.23
N SER A 196 19.09 -7.16 19.21
CA SER A 196 19.84 -6.10 18.50
C SER A 196 19.52 -6.05 17.01
N TYR A 197 19.05 -4.89 16.53
CA TYR A 197 18.74 -4.63 15.13
C TYR A 197 19.99 -4.82 14.23
N PRO A 198 19.90 -5.56 13.11
CA PRO A 198 21.07 -5.92 12.30
C PRO A 198 21.53 -4.79 11.36
N VAL A 199 22.18 -3.77 11.93
CA VAL A 199 22.74 -2.59 11.22
C VAL A 199 23.65 -2.96 10.04
N ALA A 200 24.34 -4.10 10.12
CA ALA A 200 25.19 -4.57 9.03
C ALA A 200 24.40 -4.91 7.76
N LYS A 201 23.19 -5.48 7.91
CA LYS A 201 22.31 -5.84 6.80
C LYS A 201 21.67 -4.62 6.17
N GLU A 202 21.38 -3.58 6.96
CA GLU A 202 20.90 -2.30 6.42
C GLU A 202 21.95 -1.64 5.50
N LYS A 203 23.21 -1.60 5.93
CA LYS A 203 24.30 -1.07 5.10
C LYS A 203 24.51 -1.87 3.82
N GLU A 204 24.36 -3.20 3.89
CA GLU A 204 24.42 -4.08 2.73
C GLU A 204 23.28 -3.80 1.74
N LEU A 205 22.06 -3.62 2.24
CA LEU A 205 20.89 -3.28 1.44
C LEU A 205 21.06 -1.93 0.73
N LEU A 206 21.46 -0.89 1.45
CA LEU A 206 21.71 0.45 0.88
C LEU A 206 22.79 0.42 -0.20
N SER A 207 23.85 -0.37 0.00
CA SER A 207 24.91 -0.54 -1.00
C SER A 207 24.40 -1.20 -2.29
N ARG A 208 23.57 -2.23 -2.17
CA ARG A 208 22.99 -2.95 -3.33
C ARG A 208 22.00 -2.09 -4.10
N ILE A 209 21.17 -1.32 -3.39
CA ILE A 209 20.26 -0.33 -4.00
C ILE A 209 21.06 0.73 -4.76
N GLY A 210 22.13 1.28 -4.16
CA GLY A 210 22.99 2.27 -4.81
C GLY A 210 23.70 1.76 -6.07
N ARG A 211 23.89 0.43 -6.19
CA ARG A 211 24.50 -0.22 -7.36
C ARG A 211 23.48 -0.72 -8.39
N GLY A 212 22.19 -0.56 -8.15
CA GLY A 212 21.13 -1.06 -9.04
C GLY A 212 20.95 -2.57 -9.02
N ASP A 213 21.53 -3.29 -8.05
CA ASP A 213 21.38 -4.73 -7.86
C ASP A 213 20.01 -5.03 -7.22
N ARG A 214 18.97 -5.09 -8.06
CA ARG A 214 17.58 -5.27 -7.63
C ARG A 214 17.34 -6.64 -6.98
N ASP A 215 17.93 -7.69 -7.53
CA ASP A 215 17.73 -9.05 -7.03
C ASP A 215 18.46 -9.27 -5.70
N GLY A 216 19.69 -8.78 -5.59
CA GLY A 216 20.43 -8.80 -4.33
C GLY A 216 19.83 -7.90 -3.26
N ALA A 217 19.32 -6.71 -3.64
CA ALA A 217 18.62 -5.82 -2.70
C ALA A 217 17.35 -6.49 -2.16
N ARG A 218 16.58 -7.16 -3.02
CA ARG A 218 15.38 -7.93 -2.61
C ARG A 218 15.73 -9.03 -1.63
N HIS A 219 16.79 -9.81 -1.90
CA HIS A 219 17.23 -10.87 -1.01
C HIS A 219 17.73 -10.34 0.35
N CYS A 220 18.46 -9.23 0.33
CA CYS A 220 18.96 -8.56 1.54
C CYS A 220 17.80 -8.03 2.39
N LEU A 221 16.80 -7.40 1.76
CA LEU A 221 15.60 -6.90 2.43
C LEU A 221 14.80 -8.03 3.10
N THR A 222 14.58 -9.15 2.43
CA THR A 222 13.89 -10.32 3.02
C THR A 222 14.59 -10.82 4.27
N THR A 223 15.93 -10.79 4.28
CA THR A 223 16.74 -11.19 5.43
C THR A 223 16.65 -10.20 6.59
N LEU A 224 16.63 -8.91 6.28
CA LEU A 224 16.52 -7.84 7.26
C LEU A 224 15.14 -7.85 7.94
N LEU A 225 14.07 -8.03 7.16
CA LEU A 225 12.70 -8.17 7.68
C LEU A 225 12.53 -9.38 8.59
N ALA A 226 13.16 -10.51 8.25
CA ALA A 226 13.12 -11.70 9.08
C ALA A 226 13.71 -11.46 10.49
N ALA A 227 14.79 -10.70 10.59
CA ALA A 227 15.47 -10.40 11.84
C ALA A 227 14.84 -9.28 12.69
N ILE A 228 13.86 -8.55 12.15
CA ILE A 228 13.09 -7.53 12.90
C ILE A 228 11.78 -8.12 13.41
N LEU A 229 11.14 -8.97 12.60
CA LEU A 229 9.81 -9.51 12.88
C LEU A 229 9.86 -10.77 13.78
N TYR A 230 11.04 -11.37 13.93
CA TYR A 230 11.30 -12.60 14.68
C TYR A 230 12.66 -12.52 15.38
#